data_AF-A0A657B6F1-F1
#
_entry.id   AF-A0A657B6F1-F1
#
_cell.length_a   1.000
_cell.length_b   1.000
_cell.length_c   1.000
_cell.angle_alpha   90.00
_cell.angle_beta   90.00
_cell.angle_gamma   90.00
#
_symmetry.space_group_name_H-M   'P 1'
#
loop_
_entity.id
_entity.type
_entity.pdbx_description
1 polymer ?
#
loop_
_entity_poly.entity_id
_entity_poly.type
_entity_poly.pdbx_seq_one_letter_code
_entity_poly.pdbx_strand_id
1 'polypeptide(L)'
;MIDAFIGKTLGKEAQSRYKIIIDDPVAVAKYVKTHLEEVKAYRRKRRDAFYYNWLLKIDPIFQQPFEPTHELMASLDLSKDQEPHCLAANLRRAFSGIVAGNVKAKGVQQIKEKGPFEIKGDEHILGPMDTLLRAFVEQGRMKLPGSQYEPCYTIVK
;
A
#
# COMPACT_ATOMS: atom_id res chain seq x y z
N MET A 1 8.02 4.66 11.11
CA MET A 1 8.22 4.84 9.66
C MET A 1 6.92 4.70 8.88
N ILE A 2 6.26 3.55 8.93
CA ILE A 2 4.97 3.35 8.22
C ILE A 2 3.90 4.34 8.69
N ASP A 3 3.75 4.52 10.01
CA ASP A 3 2.81 5.51 10.58
C ASP A 3 3.05 6.93 10.04
N ALA A 4 4.31 7.39 10.07
CA ALA A 4 4.70 8.69 9.53
C ALA A 4 4.47 8.79 8.01
N PHE A 5 4.69 7.72 7.24
CA PHE A 5 4.39 7.70 5.80
C PHE A 5 2.88 7.88 5.55
N ILE A 6 2.03 7.13 6.28
CA ILE A 6 0.58 7.26 6.17
C ILE A 6 0.13 8.68 6.57
N GLY A 7 0.65 9.23 7.66
CA GLY A 7 0.33 10.59 8.09
C GLY A 7 0.76 11.67 7.09
N LYS A 8 1.93 11.53 6.45
CA LYS A 8 2.44 12.51 5.47
C LYS A 8 1.70 12.47 4.12
N THR A 9 1.19 11.30 3.74
CA THR A 9 0.51 11.05 2.47
C THR A 9 -1.00 11.14 2.57
N LEU A 10 -1.63 10.31 3.43
CA LEU A 10 -3.08 10.17 3.56
C LEU A 10 -3.67 10.93 4.76
N GLY A 11 -2.83 11.52 5.60
CA GLY A 11 -3.25 12.40 6.69
C GLY A 11 -3.70 11.69 7.97
N LYS A 12 -4.07 12.50 8.97
CA LYS A 12 -4.48 12.03 10.31
C LYS A 12 -5.75 11.20 10.30
N GLU A 13 -6.65 11.45 9.34
CA GLU A 13 -7.85 10.62 9.22
C GLU A 13 -7.48 9.16 8.96
N ALA A 14 -6.52 8.89 8.05
CA ALA A 14 -6.04 7.54 7.80
C ALA A 14 -5.36 6.93 9.05
N GLN A 15 -4.58 7.74 9.79
CA GLN A 15 -3.97 7.30 11.06
C GLN A 15 -5.01 6.92 12.13
N SER A 16 -6.19 7.57 12.14
CA SER A 16 -7.27 7.24 13.07
C SER A 16 -7.93 5.87 12.81
N ARG A 17 -7.69 5.25 11.64
CA ARG A 17 -8.32 3.98 11.25
C ARG A 17 -7.58 2.74 11.74
N TYR A 18 -6.46 2.88 12.44
CA TYR A 18 -5.69 1.76 12.99
C TYR A 18 -5.14 2.05 14.38
N LYS A 19 -4.71 0.98 15.06
CA LYS A 19 -4.03 1.01 16.35
C LYS A 19 -2.71 0.28 16.25
N ILE A 20 -1.63 0.89 16.77
CA ILE A 20 -0.30 0.28 16.83
C ILE A 20 -0.11 -0.34 18.22
N ILE A 21 0.21 -1.63 18.25
CA ILE A 21 0.59 -2.39 19.45
C ILE A 21 1.94 -3.03 19.13
N ILE A 22 2.96 -2.77 19.96
CA ILE A 22 4.33 -3.24 19.76
C ILE A 22 4.66 -4.27 20.83
N ASP A 23 5.21 -5.41 20.42
CA ASP A 23 5.74 -6.46 21.30
C ASP A 23 4.74 -7.00 22.35
N ASP A 24 3.44 -6.95 22.06
CA ASP A 24 2.40 -7.47 22.94
C ASP A 24 1.37 -8.31 22.17
N PRO A 25 1.66 -9.61 21.93
CA PRO A 25 0.74 -10.50 21.23
C PRO A 25 -0.56 -10.73 22.01
N VAL A 26 -0.54 -10.64 23.34
CA VAL A 26 -1.72 -10.84 24.18
C VAL A 26 -2.66 -9.64 24.07
N ALA A 27 -2.14 -8.43 24.07
CA ALA A 27 -2.93 -7.23 23.83
C ALA A 27 -3.55 -7.21 22.44
N VAL A 28 -2.82 -7.65 21.39
CA VAL A 28 -3.40 -7.81 20.04
C VAL A 28 -4.59 -8.79 20.08
N ALA A 29 -4.43 -9.97 20.69
CA ALA A 29 -5.50 -10.96 20.78
C ALA A 29 -6.72 -10.43 21.56
N LYS A 30 -6.50 -9.74 22.68
CA LYS A 30 -7.56 -9.10 23.47
C LYS A 30 -8.26 -8.01 22.67
N TYR A 31 -7.50 -7.16 21.98
CA TYR A 31 -8.05 -6.08 21.15
C TYR A 31 -8.98 -6.63 20.08
N VAL A 32 -8.55 -7.63 19.31
CA VAL A 32 -9.37 -8.27 18.27
C VAL A 32 -10.62 -8.93 18.89
N LYS A 33 -10.46 -9.68 20.00
CA LYS A 33 -11.59 -10.36 20.66
C LYS A 33 -12.66 -9.38 21.13
N THR A 34 -12.26 -8.25 21.72
CA THR A 34 -13.21 -7.23 22.20
C THR A 34 -13.95 -6.56 21.05
N HIS A 35 -13.24 -6.13 20.00
CA HIS A 35 -13.87 -5.41 18.88
C HIS A 35 -14.68 -6.32 17.94
N LEU A 36 -14.49 -7.65 18.02
CA LEU A 36 -15.34 -8.60 17.30
C LEU A 36 -16.82 -8.49 17.73
N GLU A 37 -17.09 -8.20 19.00
CA GLU A 37 -18.46 -8.00 19.47
C GLU A 37 -19.09 -6.72 18.88
N GLU A 38 -18.30 -5.67 18.66
CA GLU A 38 -18.74 -4.46 17.96
C GLU A 38 -19.08 -4.76 16.50
N VAL A 39 -18.25 -5.56 15.81
CA VAL A 39 -18.51 -6.01 14.44
C VAL A 39 -19.81 -6.81 14.37
N LYS A 40 -20.02 -7.76 15.29
CA LYS A 40 -21.28 -8.54 15.36
C LYS A 40 -22.48 -7.63 15.61
N ALA A 41 -22.38 -6.68 16.53
CA ALA A 41 -23.44 -5.72 16.81
C ALA A 41 -23.77 -4.83 15.59
N TYR A 42 -22.73 -4.34 14.89
CA TYR A 42 -22.89 -3.57 13.65
C TYR A 42 -23.63 -4.37 12.58
N ARG A 43 -23.21 -5.62 12.32
CA ARG A 43 -23.83 -6.48 11.29
C ARG A 43 -25.27 -6.81 11.64
N ARG A 44 -25.58 -7.15 12.91
CA ARG A 44 -26.97 -7.36 13.37
C ARG A 44 -27.84 -6.13 13.17
N LYS A 45 -27.37 -4.96 13.64
CA LYS A 45 -28.10 -3.70 13.53
C LYS A 45 -28.39 -3.32 12.07
N ARG A 46 -27.45 -3.59 11.17
CA ARG A 46 -27.56 -3.28 9.75
C ARG A 46 -28.19 -4.39 8.91
N ARG A 47 -28.52 -5.55 9.51
CA ARG A 47 -29.02 -6.75 8.83
C ARG A 47 -28.08 -7.24 7.71
N ASP A 48 -26.77 -7.16 7.96
CA ASP A 48 -25.74 -7.68 7.06
C ASP A 48 -25.27 -9.07 7.52
N ALA A 49 -24.73 -9.87 6.59
CA ALA A 49 -24.24 -11.20 6.87
C ALA A 49 -23.02 -11.16 7.82
N PHE A 50 -22.81 -12.19 8.62
CA PHE A 50 -21.58 -12.29 9.42
C PHE A 50 -20.39 -12.76 8.58
N TYR A 51 -20.64 -13.66 7.62
CA TYR A 51 -19.60 -14.33 6.82
C TYR A 51 -19.11 -13.50 5.62
N TYR A 52 -19.82 -12.44 5.24
CA TYR A 52 -19.41 -11.51 4.18
C TYR A 52 -19.90 -10.10 4.50
N ASN A 53 -19.11 -9.08 4.20
CA ASN A 53 -19.44 -7.68 4.51
C ASN A 53 -20.04 -7.00 3.28
N TRP A 54 -21.33 -7.22 3.00
CA TRP A 54 -21.97 -6.64 1.81
C TRP A 54 -22.09 -5.12 1.88
N LEU A 55 -22.12 -4.56 3.09
CA LEU A 55 -22.24 -3.12 3.30
C LEU A 55 -20.91 -2.38 3.19
N LEU A 56 -19.79 -3.09 3.04
CA LEU A 56 -18.51 -2.44 2.77
C LEU A 56 -18.53 -1.84 1.37
N LYS A 57 -18.61 -0.51 1.30
CA LYS A 57 -18.47 0.21 0.03
C LYS A 57 -17.01 0.17 -0.40
N ILE A 58 -16.73 -0.46 -1.54
CA ILE A 58 -15.43 -0.43 -2.20
C ILE A 58 -15.61 0.35 -3.50
N ASP A 59 -14.94 1.49 -3.62
CA ASP A 59 -15.00 2.29 -4.84
C ASP A 59 -14.42 1.51 -6.04
N PRO A 60 -15.01 1.61 -7.25
CA PRO A 60 -14.50 0.93 -8.45
C PRO A 60 -13.01 1.15 -8.73
N ILE A 61 -12.42 2.29 -8.33
CA ILE A 61 -10.99 2.56 -8.50
C ILE A 61 -10.09 1.50 -7.81
N PHE A 62 -10.58 0.90 -6.72
CA PHE A 62 -9.89 -0.16 -5.98
C PHE A 62 -10.12 -1.57 -6.54
N GLN A 63 -11.14 -1.74 -7.39
CA GLN A 63 -11.53 -3.04 -7.96
C GLN A 63 -10.92 -3.27 -9.35
N GLN A 64 -10.62 -2.20 -10.08
CA GLN A 64 -10.02 -2.30 -11.41
C GLN A 64 -8.66 -3.02 -11.35
N PRO A 65 -8.47 -4.06 -12.18
CA PRO A 65 -7.17 -4.71 -12.35
C PRO A 65 -6.11 -3.69 -12.76
N PHE A 66 -4.87 -3.93 -12.33
CA PHE A 66 -3.73 -3.09 -12.68
C PHE A 66 -2.58 -4.00 -13.07
N GLU A 67 -2.29 -4.05 -14.37
CA GLU A 67 -1.11 -4.71 -14.92
C GLU A 67 -0.02 -3.64 -15.12
N PRO A 68 1.04 -3.63 -14.31
CA PRO A 68 2.03 -2.56 -14.35
C PRO A 68 2.88 -2.64 -15.62
N THR A 69 2.86 -1.54 -16.38
CA THR A 69 3.79 -1.23 -17.47
C THR A 69 4.54 0.06 -17.16
N HIS A 70 5.66 0.34 -17.83
CA HIS A 70 6.41 1.59 -17.65
C HIS A 70 5.53 2.83 -17.84
N GLU A 71 4.68 2.82 -18.86
CA GLU A 71 3.74 3.90 -19.15
C GLU A 71 2.72 4.10 -18.02
N LEU A 72 2.07 3.00 -17.58
CA LEU A 72 1.06 3.07 -16.52
C LEU A 72 1.66 3.43 -15.15
N MET A 73 2.89 3.00 -14.88
CA MET A 73 3.59 3.37 -13.64
C MET A 73 3.98 4.84 -13.65
N ALA A 74 4.46 5.35 -14.78
CA ALA A 74 4.81 6.77 -14.93
C ALA A 74 3.59 7.70 -14.96
N SER A 75 2.41 7.18 -15.34
CA SER A 75 1.16 7.94 -15.39
C SER A 75 0.36 7.94 -14.08
N LEU A 76 0.87 7.32 -13.01
CA LEU A 76 0.18 7.35 -11.72
C LEU A 76 0.14 8.76 -11.17
N ASP A 77 -1.05 9.24 -10.84
CA ASP A 77 -1.21 10.52 -10.15
C ASP A 77 -0.84 10.36 -8.67
N LEU A 78 0.41 10.69 -8.35
CA LEU A 78 0.96 10.74 -7.00
C LEU A 78 1.12 12.19 -6.53
N SER A 79 0.09 13.01 -6.76
CA SER A 79 -0.01 14.38 -6.26
C SER A 79 -0.97 14.51 -5.07
N LYS A 80 -0.94 15.66 -4.38
CA LYS A 80 -1.92 15.99 -3.34
C LYS A 80 -3.20 16.64 -3.85
N ASP A 81 -3.26 17.02 -5.12
CA ASP A 81 -4.42 17.70 -5.72
C ASP A 81 -5.50 16.71 -6.16
N GLN A 82 -5.89 15.82 -5.24
CA GLN A 82 -6.89 14.80 -5.44
C GLN A 82 -7.50 14.37 -4.11
N GLU A 83 -8.65 13.71 -4.17
CA GLU A 83 -9.27 13.13 -2.98
C GLU A 83 -8.34 12.09 -2.31
N PRO A 84 -8.29 12.01 -0.96
CA PRO A 84 -7.37 11.10 -0.26
C PRO A 84 -7.50 9.62 -0.67
N HIS A 85 -8.72 9.18 -1.01
CA HIS A 85 -8.96 7.81 -1.46
C HIS A 85 -8.42 7.54 -2.87
N CYS A 86 -8.36 8.55 -3.75
CA CYS A 86 -7.73 8.46 -5.06
C CYS A 86 -6.21 8.30 -4.92
N LEU A 87 -5.59 9.12 -4.06
CA LEU A 87 -4.16 9.01 -3.76
C LEU A 87 -3.83 7.64 -3.16
N ALA A 88 -4.66 7.14 -2.24
CA ALA A 88 -4.50 5.79 -1.69
C ALA A 88 -4.58 4.70 -2.76
N ALA A 89 -5.48 4.83 -3.75
CA ALA A 89 -5.59 3.89 -4.87
C ALA A 89 -4.35 3.93 -5.78
N ASN A 90 -3.80 5.12 -6.06
CA ASN A 90 -2.59 5.27 -6.87
C ASN A 90 -1.34 4.77 -6.13
N LEU A 91 -1.21 5.03 -4.83
CA LEU A 91 -0.16 4.43 -4.00
C LEU A 91 -0.26 2.90 -3.99
N ARG A 92 -1.48 2.34 -3.87
CA ARG A 92 -1.72 0.89 -3.97
C ARG A 92 -1.25 0.34 -5.31
N ARG A 93 -1.51 1.04 -6.42
CA ARG A 93 -1.03 0.68 -7.77
C ARG A 93 0.50 0.73 -7.84
N ALA A 94 1.14 1.79 -7.33
CA ALA A 94 2.59 1.92 -7.32
C ALA A 94 3.29 0.77 -6.57
N PHE A 95 2.85 0.46 -5.35
CA PHE A 95 3.40 -0.67 -4.59
C PHE A 95 3.12 -2.02 -5.26
N SER A 96 1.93 -2.21 -5.87
CA SER A 96 1.63 -3.41 -6.67
C SER A 96 2.57 -3.56 -7.87
N GLY A 97 2.94 -2.44 -8.51
CA GLY A 97 3.93 -2.38 -9.57
C GLY A 97 5.31 -2.83 -9.12
N ILE A 98 5.78 -2.32 -7.98
CA ILE A 98 7.06 -2.72 -7.38
C ILE A 98 7.08 -4.22 -7.07
N VAL A 99 6.01 -4.75 -6.46
CA VAL A 99 5.89 -6.20 -6.21
C VAL A 99 5.94 -6.98 -7.52
N ALA A 100 5.23 -6.53 -8.56
CA ALA A 100 5.24 -7.21 -9.86
C ALA A 100 6.64 -7.22 -10.49
N GLY A 101 7.35 -6.08 -10.47
CA GLY A 101 8.72 -5.97 -10.98
C GLY A 101 9.72 -6.84 -10.23
N ASN A 102 9.49 -7.10 -8.93
CA ASN A 102 10.37 -7.92 -8.11
C ASN A 102 10.15 -9.43 -8.26
N VAL A 103 8.89 -9.90 -8.35
CA VAL A 103 8.60 -11.35 -8.23
C VAL A 103 7.71 -11.95 -9.31
N LYS A 104 6.98 -11.16 -10.11
CA LYS A 104 6.09 -11.71 -11.14
C LYS A 104 6.86 -11.85 -12.45
N ALA A 105 6.78 -13.02 -13.09
CA ALA A 105 7.53 -13.33 -14.31
C ALA A 105 7.44 -12.22 -15.39
N LYS A 106 6.21 -11.77 -15.72
CA LYS A 106 5.99 -10.67 -16.67
C LYS A 106 6.60 -9.33 -16.20
N GLY A 107 6.53 -9.03 -14.91
CA GLY A 107 7.10 -7.80 -14.35
C GLY A 107 8.62 -7.83 -14.41
N VAL A 108 9.25 -8.91 -13.92
CA VAL A 108 10.71 -9.11 -13.99
C VAL A 108 11.21 -9.03 -15.43
N GLN A 109 10.49 -9.61 -16.39
CA GLN A 109 10.83 -9.52 -17.81
C GLN A 109 10.81 -8.07 -18.31
N GLN A 110 9.75 -7.31 -18.01
CA GLN A 110 9.69 -5.88 -18.38
C GLN A 110 10.86 -5.08 -17.80
N ILE A 111 11.26 -5.36 -16.56
CA ILE A 111 12.40 -4.70 -15.93
C ILE A 111 13.71 -5.05 -16.63
N LYS A 112 13.91 -6.30 -17.02
CA LYS A 112 15.11 -6.73 -17.78
C LYS A 112 15.18 -6.09 -19.16
N GLU A 113 14.05 -5.94 -19.84
CA GLU A 113 13.98 -5.44 -21.22
C GLU A 113 14.05 -3.91 -21.29
N LYS A 114 13.38 -3.21 -20.37
CA LYS A 114 13.17 -1.75 -20.44
C LYS A 114 13.77 -0.98 -19.26
N GLY A 115 14.38 -1.67 -18.29
CA GLY A 115 14.90 -1.07 -17.08
C GLY A 115 13.84 -0.84 -15.99
N PRO A 116 14.18 -0.16 -14.89
CA PRO A 116 13.29 0.05 -13.75
C PRO A 116 12.04 0.88 -14.12
N PHE A 117 10.94 0.68 -13.40
CA PHE A 117 9.75 1.53 -13.51
C PHE A 117 10.04 2.94 -13.00
N GLU A 118 9.74 3.96 -13.80
CA GLU A 118 9.76 5.35 -13.34
C GLU A 118 8.50 5.66 -12.52
N ILE A 119 8.68 6.24 -11.33
CA ILE A 119 7.60 6.70 -10.46
C ILE A 119 7.73 8.23 -10.34
N LYS A 120 6.69 8.94 -10.78
CA LYS A 120 6.62 10.41 -10.85
C LYS A 120 5.50 10.93 -9.94
N GLY A 121 5.60 12.18 -9.51
CA GLY A 121 4.63 12.79 -8.60
C GLY A 121 5.23 13.90 -7.73
N ASP A 122 4.46 14.33 -6.73
CA ASP A 122 4.87 15.42 -5.84
C ASP A 122 5.99 14.99 -4.89
N GLU A 123 6.97 15.87 -4.65
CA GLU A 123 8.06 15.61 -3.70
C GLU A 123 7.55 15.27 -2.29
N HIS A 124 6.43 15.85 -1.88
CA HIS A 124 5.78 15.62 -0.58
C HIS A 124 5.19 14.21 -0.44
N ILE A 125 4.99 13.49 -1.55
CA ILE A 125 4.56 12.08 -1.59
C ILE A 125 5.76 11.17 -1.87
N LEU A 126 6.57 11.52 -2.86
CA LEU A 126 7.71 10.72 -3.31
C LEU A 126 8.84 10.67 -2.29
N GLY A 127 9.12 11.75 -1.56
CA GLY A 127 10.15 11.78 -0.52
C GLY A 127 9.88 10.77 0.62
N PRO A 128 8.69 10.79 1.24
CA PRO A 128 8.27 9.76 2.20
C PRO A 128 8.27 8.34 1.61
N MET A 129 7.87 8.18 0.35
CA MET A 129 7.88 6.88 -0.34
C MET A 129 9.30 6.33 -0.55
N ASP A 130 10.23 7.16 -1.02
CA ASP A 130 11.66 6.80 -1.19
C ASP A 130 12.25 6.37 0.15
N THR A 131 12.00 7.16 1.20
CA THR A 131 12.47 6.85 2.57
C THR A 131 11.94 5.49 3.05
N LEU A 132 10.65 5.21 2.83
CA LEU A 132 10.03 3.95 3.21
C LEU A 132 10.63 2.76 2.44
N LEU A 133 10.81 2.91 1.13
CA LEU A 133 11.31 1.85 0.27
C LEU A 133 12.79 1.55 0.52
N ARG A 134 13.64 2.57 0.71
CA ARG A 134 15.05 2.39 1.11
C ARG A 134 15.18 1.60 2.40
N ALA A 135 14.35 1.92 3.40
CA ALA A 135 14.34 1.17 4.65
C ALA A 135 13.90 -0.29 4.47
N PHE A 136 13.00 -0.60 3.52
CA PHE A 136 12.68 -1.98 3.19
C PHE A 136 13.87 -2.72 2.57
N VAL A 137 14.67 -2.04 1.75
CA VAL A 137 15.92 -2.61 1.22
C VAL A 137 16.93 -2.86 2.33
N GLU A 138 17.19 -1.85 3.17
CA GLU A 138 18.15 -1.93 4.29
C GLU A 138 17.78 -3.02 5.30
N GLN A 139 16.49 -3.23 5.54
CA GLN A 139 15.97 -4.26 6.45
C GLN A 139 15.83 -5.64 5.79
N GLY A 140 16.26 -5.81 4.53
CA GLY A 140 16.17 -7.08 3.82
C GLY A 140 14.73 -7.55 3.54
N ARG A 141 13.76 -6.62 3.43
CA ARG A 141 12.34 -6.94 3.21
C ARG A 141 11.96 -7.10 1.73
N MET A 142 12.83 -6.68 0.81
CA MET A 142 12.55 -6.72 -0.63
C MET A 142 12.96 -8.05 -1.29
N LYS A 143 13.85 -8.82 -0.67
CA LYS A 143 14.38 -10.08 -1.18
C LYS A 143 14.82 -10.97 -0.02
N LEU A 144 14.67 -12.28 -0.17
CA LEU A 144 15.24 -13.24 0.79
C LEU A 144 16.78 -13.15 0.79
N PRO A 145 17.44 -13.49 1.92
CA PRO A 145 18.90 -13.52 1.99
C PRO A 145 19.54 -14.37 0.88
N GLY A 146 20.73 -13.98 0.43
CA GLY A 146 21.55 -14.75 -0.53
C GLY A 146 21.98 -13.99 -1.78
N SER A 147 21.47 -12.79 -2.04
CA SER A 147 21.99 -11.89 -3.09
C SER A 147 21.55 -10.45 -2.85
N GLN A 148 22.27 -9.50 -3.45
CA GLN A 148 21.91 -8.09 -3.39
C GLN A 148 20.57 -7.83 -4.09
N TYR A 149 19.78 -6.93 -3.53
CA TYR A 149 18.55 -6.44 -4.15
C TYR A 149 18.86 -5.24 -5.03
N GLU A 150 18.48 -5.32 -6.30
CA GLU A 150 18.50 -4.20 -7.24
C GLU A 150 17.07 -3.66 -7.39
N PRO A 151 16.81 -2.38 -7.08
CA PRO A 151 15.48 -1.80 -7.20
C PRO A 151 14.89 -1.91 -8.61
N CYS A 152 13.67 -2.43 -8.72
CA CYS A 152 12.92 -2.47 -9.98
C CYS A 152 12.21 -1.14 -10.31
N TYR A 153 12.56 -0.06 -9.61
CA TYR A 153 11.91 1.24 -9.70
C TYR A 153 12.93 2.35 -9.52
N THR A 154 12.62 3.51 -10.09
CA THR A 154 13.34 4.77 -9.89
C THR A 154 12.33 5.86 -9.56
N ILE A 155 12.56 6.59 -8.47
CA ILE A 155 11.78 7.78 -8.13
C ILE A 155 12.38 8.95 -8.90
N VAL A 156 11.59 9.51 -9.81
CA VAL A 156 11.97 10.67 -10.62
C VAL A 156 11.55 11.92 -9.85
N LYS A 157 12.51 12.76 -9.50
CA LYS A 157 12.31 14.01 -8.76
C LYS A 157 12.16 15.18 -9.72
#